data_AF-A0AA43JS72-F1
#
_entry.id   AF-A0AA43JS72-F1
#
_cell.length_a   1.000
_cell.length_b   1.000
_cell.length_c   1.000
_cell.angle_alpha   90.00
_cell.angle_beta   90.00
_cell.angle_gamma   90.00
#
_symmetry.space_group_name_H-M   'P 1'
#
loop_
_entity.id
_entity.type
_entity.pdbx_description
1 polymer ?
#
loop_
_entity_poly.entity_id
_entity_poly.type
_entity_poly.pdbx_seq_one_letter_code
_entity_poly.pdbx_strand_id
1 'polypeptide(L)'
;MTSGSAPKDWSEPKRRQKDVEAHWTKKHDKNYYGYKNHISVDREHKLIRHWSSTPASVHDSQIFYKLLDDRNSCKDVWADSAYW
;
A
#
# COMPACT_ATOMS: atom_id res chain seq x y z
N MET A 1 -7.97 -1.05 14.59
CA MET A 1 -7.68 -1.72 13.30
C MET A 1 -8.30 -3.10 13.36
N THR A 2 -9.30 -3.40 12.55
CA THR A 2 -9.83 -4.76 12.42
C THR A 2 -8.84 -5.56 11.59
N SER A 3 -8.06 -6.43 12.24
CA SER A 3 -7.30 -7.50 11.59
C SER A 3 -8.21 -8.23 10.59
N GLY A 4 -7.69 -8.62 9.42
CA GLY A 4 -8.40 -9.21 8.25
C GLY A 4 -9.19 -10.51 8.49
N SER A 5 -9.95 -10.60 9.58
CA SER A 5 -10.91 -11.64 9.86
C SER A 5 -12.27 -11.22 9.31
N ALA A 6 -12.84 -12.08 8.45
CA ALA A 6 -14.22 -11.94 8.01
C ALA A 6 -15.17 -11.85 9.22
N PRO A 7 -16.18 -10.97 9.19
CA PRO A 7 -17.21 -10.94 10.22
C PRO A 7 -17.86 -12.31 10.42
N LYS A 8 -18.09 -12.68 11.69
CA LYS A 8 -18.55 -14.03 12.08
C LYS A 8 -19.95 -14.36 11.56
N ASP A 9 -20.77 -13.35 11.32
CA ASP A 9 -22.14 -13.42 10.82
C ASP A 9 -22.22 -13.67 9.29
N TRP A 10 -21.09 -13.65 8.58
CA TRP A 10 -21.09 -13.92 7.14
C TRP A 10 -21.24 -15.41 6.83
N SER A 11 -22.20 -15.72 5.94
CA SER A 11 -22.33 -17.06 5.37
C SER A 11 -21.10 -17.47 4.57
N GLU A 12 -20.87 -18.77 4.44
CA GLU A 12 -19.72 -19.32 3.69
C GLU A 12 -19.65 -18.78 2.24
N PRO A 13 -20.77 -18.70 1.47
CA PRO A 13 -20.72 -18.11 0.13
C PRO A 13 -20.29 -16.64 0.13
N LYS A 14 -20.76 -15.83 1.09
CA LYS A 14 -20.40 -14.41 1.19
C LYS A 14 -18.92 -14.23 1.52
N ARG A 15 -18.38 -15.05 2.41
CA ARG A 15 -16.97 -15.02 2.81
C ARG A 15 -16.04 -15.32 1.63
N ARG A 16 -16.39 -16.25 0.74
CA ARG A 16 -15.60 -16.56 -0.46
C ARG A 16 -15.58 -15.44 -1.50
N GLN A 17 -16.58 -14.56 -1.49
CA GLN A 17 -16.75 -13.52 -2.51
C GLN A 17 -16.14 -12.16 -2.13
N LYS A 18 -15.72 -11.97 -0.87
CA LYS A 18 -15.28 -10.68 -0.35
C LYS A 18 -13.87 -10.78 0.19
N ASP A 19 -12.99 -9.93 -0.33
CA ASP A 19 -11.66 -9.72 0.23
C ASP A 19 -11.77 -8.89 1.51
N VAL A 20 -11.28 -9.42 2.63
CA VAL A 20 -11.36 -8.83 3.97
C VAL A 20 -10.09 -8.06 4.35
N GLU A 21 -9.03 -8.18 3.56
CA GLU A 21 -7.78 -7.46 3.75
C GLU A 21 -7.77 -6.14 2.97
N ALA A 22 -8.55 -6.04 1.89
CA ALA A 22 -8.78 -4.78 1.17
C ALA A 22 -9.61 -3.77 1.98
N HIS A 23 -9.30 -2.48 1.83
CA HIS A 23 -10.01 -1.40 2.53
C HIS A 23 -10.32 -0.21 1.61
N TRP A 24 -11.29 0.60 2.03
CA TRP A 24 -11.74 1.80 1.32
C TRP A 24 -10.86 3.01 1.62
N THR A 25 -10.66 3.87 0.63
CA THR A 25 -10.12 5.22 0.79
C THR A 25 -10.93 6.22 -0.04
N LYS A 26 -10.92 7.49 0.36
CA LYS A 26 -11.61 8.57 -0.35
C LYS A 26 -10.57 9.60 -0.80
N LYS A 27 -10.51 9.88 -2.11
CA LYS A 27 -9.62 10.89 -2.71
C LYS A 27 -10.42 11.72 -3.72
N HIS A 28 -10.39 13.03 -3.58
CA HIS A 28 -11.11 13.98 -4.45
C HIS A 28 -12.58 13.60 -4.67
N ASP A 29 -13.30 13.34 -3.58
CA ASP A 29 -14.70 12.90 -3.58
C ASP A 29 -15.02 11.59 -4.29
N LYS A 30 -13.99 10.84 -4.69
CA LYS A 30 -14.13 9.48 -5.23
C LYS A 30 -13.67 8.45 -4.21
N ASN A 31 -14.47 7.39 -4.07
CA ASN A 31 -14.15 6.26 -3.21
C ASN A 31 -13.42 5.18 -4.02
N TYR A 32 -12.37 4.60 -3.43
CA TYR A 32 -11.58 3.53 -4.01
C TYR A 32 -11.55 2.36 -3.02
N TYR A 33 -11.77 1.14 -3.50
CA TYR A 33 -11.66 -0.09 -2.70
C TYR A 33 -10.57 -0.97 -3.27
N GLY A 34 -9.73 -1.53 -2.40
CA GLY A 34 -8.71 -2.49 -2.82
C GLY A 34 -7.39 -2.24 -2.11
N TYR A 35 -6.33 -2.34 -2.90
CA TYR A 35 -4.95 -2.15 -2.49
C TYR A 35 -4.31 -1.02 -3.29
N LYS A 36 -3.19 -0.51 -2.77
CA LYS A 36 -2.25 0.30 -3.53
C LYS A 36 -0.84 -0.24 -3.38
N ASN A 37 -0.07 -0.08 -4.43
CA ASN A 37 1.33 -0.45 -4.46
C ASN A 37 2.19 0.80 -4.26
N HIS A 38 3.19 0.66 -3.39
CA HIS A 38 4.25 1.62 -3.19
C HIS A 38 5.53 1.02 -3.75
N ILE A 39 6.25 1.74 -4.60
CA ILE A 39 7.41 1.20 -5.33
C ILE A 39 8.56 2.21 -5.25
N SER A 40 9.75 1.68 -4.97
CA SER A 40 11.02 2.39 -5.06
C SER A 40 11.78 1.92 -6.29
N VAL A 41 12.24 2.87 -7.10
CA VAL A 41 12.89 2.61 -8.39
C VAL A 41 14.26 3.30 -8.42
N ASP A 42 15.24 2.60 -8.96
CA ASP A 42 16.55 3.13 -9.26
C ASP A 42 16.45 4.23 -10.33
N ARG A 43 16.97 5.43 -10.03
CA ARG A 43 16.88 6.57 -10.94
C ARG A 43 17.68 6.36 -12.23
N GLU A 44 18.84 5.72 -12.16
CA GLU A 44 19.77 5.59 -13.29
C GLU A 44 19.38 4.41 -14.17
N HIS A 45 19.24 3.23 -13.55
CA HIS A 45 19.05 1.96 -14.24
C HIS A 45 17.59 1.53 -14.39
N LYS A 46 16.64 2.29 -13.79
CA LYS A 46 15.18 2.05 -13.88
C LYS A 46 14.73 0.69 -13.33
N LEU A 47 15.50 0.11 -12.41
CA LEU A 47 15.19 -1.15 -11.76
C LEU A 47 14.32 -0.93 -10.51
N ILE A 48 13.35 -1.80 -10.28
CA ILE A 48 12.60 -1.81 -9.00
C ILE A 48 13.55 -2.29 -7.91
N ARG A 49 13.72 -1.49 -6.85
CA ARG A 49 14.56 -1.83 -5.70
C ARG A 49 13.73 -2.43 -4.57
N HIS A 50 12.64 -1.78 -4.21
CA HIS A 50 11.73 -2.21 -3.15
C HIS A 50 10.28 -1.95 -3.57
N TRP A 51 9.37 -2.74 -3.01
CA TRP A 51 7.94 -2.54 -3.18
C TRP A 51 7.17 -2.99 -1.93
N SER A 52 5.98 -2.43 -1.74
CA SER A 52 5.04 -2.88 -0.71
C SER A 52 3.62 -2.71 -1.24
N SER A 53 2.78 -3.72 -1.05
CA SER A 53 1.34 -3.60 -1.28
C SER A 53 0.63 -3.40 0.06
N THR A 54 -0.30 -2.44 0.11
CA THR A 54 -1.08 -2.16 1.32
C THR A 54 -2.55 -1.95 0.96
N PRO A 55 -3.48 -2.14 1.92
CA PRO A 55 -4.86 -1.73 1.70
C PRO A 55 -4.92 -0.25 1.31
N ALA A 56 -5.82 0.13 0.41
CA ALA A 56 -5.86 1.47 -0.18
C ALA A 56 -5.99 2.60 0.86
N SER A 57 -6.48 2.30 2.06
CA SER A 57 -6.63 3.21 3.19
C SER A 57 -5.33 3.60 3.89
N VAL A 58 -4.24 2.84 3.75
CA VAL A 58 -2.96 3.13 4.42
C VAL A 58 -2.36 4.41 3.86
N HIS A 59 -1.87 5.34 4.69
CA HIS A 59 -1.26 6.57 4.19
C HIS A 59 0.19 6.32 3.71
N ASP A 60 0.63 6.99 2.65
CA ASP A 60 1.93 6.73 2.00
C ASP A 60 3.13 6.99 2.92
N SER A 61 3.05 8.01 3.79
CA SER A 61 4.06 8.31 4.81
C SER A 61 4.36 7.14 5.78
N GLN A 62 3.42 6.22 6.01
CA GLN A 62 3.65 5.05 6.86
C GLN A 62 4.54 4.00 6.19
N ILE A 63 4.70 4.07 4.87
CA ILE A 63 5.39 3.07 4.06
C ILE A 63 6.76 3.58 3.58
N PHE A 64 7.01 4.89 3.64
CA PHE A 64 8.24 5.52 3.17
C PHE A 64 9.52 4.77 3.59
N TYR A 65 9.72 4.56 4.90
CA TYR A 65 10.92 3.87 5.39
C TYR A 65 11.04 2.41 4.96
N LYS A 66 9.94 1.73 4.65
CA LYS A 66 9.95 0.35 4.14
C LYS A 66 10.40 0.26 2.68
N LEU A 67 10.36 1.37 1.96
CA LEU A 67 10.75 1.45 0.55
C LEU A 67 12.20 1.88 0.34
N LEU A 68 12.87 2.32 1.41
CA LEU A 68 14.29 2.66 1.35
C LEU A 68 15.11 1.37 1.28
N ASP A 69 16.03 1.34 0.33
CA ASP A 69 17.01 0.27 0.16
C ASP A 69 18.30 0.70 0.86
N ASP A 70 18.68 -0.01 1.93
CA ASP A 70 19.89 0.24 2.71
C ASP A 70 21.19 -0.05 1.94
N ARG A 71 21.09 -0.75 0.80
CA ARG A 71 22.20 -1.01 -0.13
C ARG A 71 22.31 0.05 -1.21
N ASN A 72 21.41 1.04 -1.23
CA ASN A 72 21.54 2.16 -2.15
C ASN A 72 22.74 3.02 -1.72
N SER A 73 23.71 3.17 -2.61
CA SER A 73 24.92 3.95 -2.36
C SER A 73 24.67 5.46 -2.41
N CYS A 74 23.58 5.89 -3.04
CA CYS A 74 23.16 7.29 -3.09
C CYS A 74 22.22 7.61 -1.92
N LYS A 75 22.49 8.72 -1.22
CA LYS A 75 21.66 9.21 -0.11
C LYS A 75 20.43 10.02 -0.56
N ASP A 76 20.41 10.46 -1.81
CA ASP A 76 19.35 11.34 -2.31
C ASP A 76 18.11 10.51 -2.63
N VAL A 77 16.97 10.93 -2.10
CA VAL A 77 15.67 10.31 -2.31
C VAL A 77 14.70 11.36 -2.84
N TRP A 78 14.08 11.05 -3.98
CA TRP A 78 12.98 11.84 -4.54
C TRP A 78 11.68 11.09 -4.33
N ALA A 79 10.71 11.73 -3.69
CA ALA A 79 9.40 11.16 -3.44
C ALA A 79 8.30 12.20 -3.68
N ASP A 80 7.06 11.72 -3.80
CA ASP A 80 5.90 12.60 -3.82
C ASP A 80 5.58 13.13 -2.42
N SER A 81 5.05 14.36 -2.39
CA SER A 81 3.98 14.80 -1.51
C SER A 81 3.69 13.98 -0.26
N ALA A 82 2.97 12.90 -0.53
CA ALA A 82 2.30 12.08 0.45
C ALA A 82 3.24 11.21 1.31
N TYR A 83 4.52 11.13 0.97
CA TYR A 83 5.50 10.31 1.68
C TYR A 83 6.14 10.99 2.90
N TRP A 84 5.87 12.27 3.15
CA TRP A 84 6.29 13.01 4.35
C TRP A 84 5.11 13.60 5.12
#